data_AF-A0ABD1UV66-F1
#
_entry.id   AF-A0ABD1UV66-F1
#
_cell.length_a   1.000
_cell.length_b   1.000
_cell.length_c   1.000
_cell.angle_alpha   90.00
_cell.angle_beta   90.00
_cell.angle_gamma   90.00
#
_symmetry.space_group_name_H-M   'P 1'
#
loop_
_entity.id
_entity.type
_entity.pdbx_description
1 polymer ?
#
loop_
_entity_poly.entity_id
_entity_poly.type
_entity_poly.pdbx_seq_one_letter_code
_entity_poly.pdbx_strand_id
1 'polypeptide(L)'
;MEQVLKAWNVLARRQISTQLIEIESRPHITLYSSPFADISKLENIVKNFASKQGPLPMSFSSIGSLPNDKNVLFLAPTPTLSLLQFHSQLCDEMKEGIEVGTSMSRYMDSFVSGS
;
A
#
# COMPACT_ATOMS: atom_id res chain seq x y z
N MET A 1 -6.56 1.14 -16.44
CA MET A 1 -6.21 2.52 -16.03
C MET A 1 -7.34 3.52 -16.31
N GLU A 2 -7.85 3.59 -17.55
CA GLU A 2 -8.92 4.54 -17.95
C GLU A 2 -10.18 4.52 -17.06
N GLN A 3 -10.61 3.34 -16.60
CA GLN A 3 -11.80 3.20 -15.75
C GLN A 3 -11.66 3.88 -14.37
N VAL A 4 -10.45 3.91 -13.81
CA VAL A 4 -10.19 4.59 -12.53
C VAL A 4 -10.28 6.10 -12.70
N LEU A 5 -9.73 6.63 -13.79
CA LEU A 5 -9.85 8.06 -14.13
C LEU A 5 -11.31 8.46 -14.38
N LYS A 6 -12.10 7.62 -15.04
CA LYS A 6 -13.54 7.83 -15.21
C LYS A 6 -14.26 7.85 -13.87
N ALA A 7 -13.95 6.93 -12.95
CA ALA A 7 -14.54 6.92 -11.61
C ALA A 7 -14.22 8.21 -10.83
N TRP A 8 -12.97 8.68 -10.86
CA TRP A 8 -12.59 9.95 -10.24
C TRP A 8 -13.34 11.15 -10.83
N ASN A 9 -13.49 11.20 -12.16
CA ASN A 9 -14.29 12.23 -12.82
C ASN A 9 -15.76 12.21 -12.39
N VAL A 10 -16.34 11.03 -12.15
CA VAL A 10 -17.72 10.92 -11.63
C VAL A 10 -17.81 11.47 -10.20
N LEU A 11 -16.83 11.17 -9.33
CA LEU A 11 -16.80 11.69 -7.97
C LEU A 11 -16.66 13.23 -7.95
N ALA A 12 -15.80 13.77 -8.80
CA ALA A 12 -15.61 15.22 -8.94
C ALA A 12 -16.88 15.93 -9.42
N ARG A 13 -17.54 15.40 -10.47
CA ARG A 13 -18.80 15.98 -10.99
C ARG A 13 -19.95 15.94 -9.98
N ARG A 14 -19.93 14.99 -9.05
CA ARG A 14 -20.93 14.87 -7.98
C ARG A 14 -20.58 15.68 -6.73
N GLN A 15 -19.52 16.48 -6.76
CA GLN A 15 -19.03 17.29 -5.62
C GLN A 15 -18.71 16.44 -4.38
N ILE A 16 -18.31 15.18 -4.58
CA ILE A 16 -17.94 14.28 -3.47
C ILE A 16 -16.47 14.48 -3.11
N SER A 17 -15.57 14.49 -4.11
CA SER A 17 -14.15 14.80 -3.91
C SER A 17 -13.47 15.10 -5.25
N THR A 18 -12.60 16.11 -5.26
CA THR A 18 -11.69 16.47 -6.37
C THR A 18 -10.23 16.21 -6.03
N GLN A 19 -9.94 15.81 -4.79
CA GLN A 19 -8.58 15.74 -4.22
C GLN A 19 -7.64 14.88 -5.08
N LEU A 20 -8.10 13.74 -5.60
CA LEU A 20 -7.29 12.83 -6.40
C LEU A 20 -6.87 13.41 -7.76
N ILE A 21 -7.66 14.34 -8.29
CA ILE A 21 -7.34 15.08 -9.52
C ILE A 21 -6.34 16.20 -9.18
N GLU A 22 -6.59 16.94 -8.10
CA GLU A 22 -5.77 18.10 -7.69
C GLU A 22 -4.34 17.71 -7.30
N ILE A 23 -4.14 16.54 -6.69
CA ILE A 23 -2.81 16.05 -6.34
C ILE A 23 -2.12 15.29 -7.48
N GLU A 24 -2.70 15.30 -8.69
CA GLU A 24 -2.21 14.58 -9.87
C GLU A 24 -1.92 13.10 -9.57
N SER A 25 -2.77 12.49 -8.73
CA SER A 25 -2.56 11.13 -8.27
C SER A 25 -2.56 10.16 -9.45
N ARG A 26 -1.63 9.21 -9.44
CA ARG A 26 -1.66 8.09 -10.38
C ARG A 26 -2.29 6.89 -9.70
N PRO A 27 -3.20 6.15 -10.35
CA PRO A 27 -3.76 4.93 -9.77
C PRO A 27 -2.64 3.94 -9.42
N HIS A 28 -2.42 3.72 -8.14
CA HIS A 28 -1.42 2.79 -7.62
C HIS A 28 -2.03 1.95 -6.51
N ILE A 29 -1.37 0.83 -6.21
CA ILE A 29 -1.67 -0.02 -5.07
C ILE A 29 -0.45 0.00 -4.17
N THR A 30 -0.64 0.31 -2.89
CA THR A 30 0.42 0.18 -1.89
C THR A 30 0.59 -1.30 -1.55
N LEU A 31 1.77 -1.84 -1.83
CA LEU A 31 2.12 -3.24 -1.52
C LEU A 31 2.98 -3.39 -0.27
N TYR A 32 3.64 -2.32 0.15
CA TYR A 32 4.49 -2.33 1.34
C TYR A 32 4.62 -0.91 1.90
N SER A 33 4.69 -0.77 3.23
CA SER A 33 4.95 0.50 3.92
C SER A 33 5.66 0.22 5.24
N SER A 34 6.75 0.95 5.51
CA SER A 34 7.48 0.88 6.78
C SER A 34 7.97 2.28 7.16
N PRO A 35 7.88 2.68 8.44
CA PRO A 35 8.48 3.92 8.92
C PRO A 35 10.01 3.84 9.07
N PHE A 36 10.60 2.64 8.99
CA PHE A 36 12.03 2.39 9.23
C PHE A 36 12.67 1.73 8.00
N ALA A 37 12.82 2.49 6.92
CA ALA A 37 13.32 2.01 5.64
C ALA A 37 14.69 2.62 5.31
N ASP A 38 15.73 1.80 5.17
CA ASP A 38 17.01 2.23 4.61
C ASP A 38 16.94 2.16 3.07
N ILE A 39 16.71 3.32 2.45
CA ILE A 39 16.51 3.44 1.00
C ILE A 39 17.69 2.83 0.23
N SER A 40 18.92 3.02 0.72
CA SER A 40 20.13 2.54 0.04
C SER A 40 20.20 1.01 -0.02
N LYS A 41 19.71 0.33 1.02
CA LYS A 41 19.61 -1.15 1.04
C LYS A 41 18.44 -1.64 0.20
N LEU A 42 17.30 -0.94 0.29
CA LEU A 42 16.06 -1.35 -0.37
C LEU A 42 16.10 -1.20 -1.88
N GLU A 43 16.85 -0.24 -2.43
CA GLU A 43 16.88 -0.01 -3.87
C GLU A 43 17.29 -1.27 -4.65
N ASN A 44 18.36 -1.94 -4.23
CA ASN A 44 18.82 -3.18 -4.87
C ASN A 44 17.88 -4.36 -4.62
N ILE A 45 17.30 -4.46 -3.42
CA ILE A 45 16.33 -5.51 -3.09
C ILE A 45 15.11 -5.38 -4.01
N VAL A 46 14.53 -4.19 -4.12
CA VAL A 46 13.34 -3.93 -4.95
C VAL A 46 13.65 -4.15 -6.43
N LYS A 47 14.81 -3.68 -6.93
CA LYS A 47 15.22 -3.93 -8.33
C LYS A 47 15.38 -5.42 -8.63
N ASN A 48 16.03 -6.16 -7.74
CA ASN A 48 16.25 -7.60 -7.90
C ASN A 48 14.96 -8.41 -7.76
N PHE A 49 14.06 -7.99 -6.89
CA PHE A 49 12.74 -8.59 -6.78
C PHE A 49 11.95 -8.33 -8.06
N ALA A 50 11.82 -7.06 -8.48
CA ALA A 50 11.02 -6.66 -9.64
C ALA A 50 11.50 -7.30 -10.95
N SER A 51 12.81 -7.50 -11.14
CA SER A 51 13.36 -8.12 -12.36
C SER A 51 12.97 -9.60 -12.52
N LYS A 52 12.59 -10.27 -11.42
CA LYS A 52 12.11 -11.66 -11.41
C LYS A 52 10.60 -11.77 -11.59
N GLN A 53 9.87 -10.66 -11.49
CA GLN A 53 8.42 -10.65 -11.55
C GLN A 53 7.91 -10.42 -12.97
N GLY A 54 6.89 -11.19 -13.36
CA GLY A 54 6.10 -10.92 -14.56
C GLY A 54 4.92 -9.99 -14.26
N PRO A 55 4.15 -9.59 -15.30
CA PRO A 55 2.89 -8.88 -15.11
C PRO A 55 1.92 -9.67 -14.24
N LEU A 56 1.40 -9.04 -13.19
CA LEU A 56 0.41 -9.65 -12.29
C LEU A 56 -1.00 -9.24 -12.70
N PRO A 57 -1.86 -10.16 -13.18
CA PRO A 57 -3.27 -9.83 -13.45
C PRO A 57 -3.98 -9.48 -12.15
N MET A 58 -4.72 -8.37 -12.15
CA MET A 58 -5.48 -7.90 -10.98
C MET A 58 -6.88 -7.46 -11.39
N SER A 59 -7.86 -7.83 -10.58
CA SER A 59 -9.22 -7.30 -10.61
C SER A 59 -9.52 -6.55 -9.32
N PHE A 60 -10.53 -5.69 -9.34
CA PHE A 60 -11.00 -4.94 -8.18
C PHE A 60 -12.49 -5.23 -8.03
N SER A 61 -12.87 -5.81 -6.90
CA SER A 61 -14.23 -6.35 -6.69
C SER A 61 -15.03 -5.59 -5.64
N SER A 62 -14.42 -4.64 -4.94
CA SER A 62 -15.08 -3.91 -3.86
C SER A 62 -14.58 -2.47 -3.72
N ILE A 63 -15.45 -1.65 -3.14
CA ILE A 63 -15.14 -0.31 -2.64
C ILE A 63 -15.13 -0.41 -1.12
N GLY A 64 -14.05 0.06 -0.50
CA GLY A 64 -13.92 0.16 0.95
C GLY A 64 -13.85 1.61 1.40
N SER A 65 -14.16 1.81 2.69
CA SER A 65 -13.97 3.08 3.38
C SER A 65 -13.20 2.85 4.68
N LEU A 66 -12.24 3.73 5.00
CA LEU A 66 -11.60 3.73 6.31
C LEU A 66 -12.35 4.70 7.23
N PRO A 67 -12.77 4.28 8.44
CA PRO A 67 -13.41 5.16 9.42
C PRO A 67 -12.35 6.07 10.05
N ASN A 68 -12.03 7.16 9.38
CA ASN A 68 -11.15 8.21 9.88
C ASN A 68 -11.71 9.58 9.49
N ASP A 69 -11.18 10.66 10.07
CA ASP A 69 -11.63 12.04 9.83
C ASP A 69 -11.56 12.46 8.35
N LYS A 70 -10.83 11.71 7.53
CA LYS A 70 -10.63 11.97 6.09
C LYS A 70 -11.56 11.13 5.20
N ASN A 71 -12.41 10.27 5.76
CA ASN A 71 -13.40 9.43 5.08
C ASN A 71 -12.88 8.87 3.74
N VAL A 72 -11.75 8.17 3.81
CA VAL A 72 -11.03 7.71 2.61
C VAL A 72 -11.80 6.58 1.93
N LEU A 73 -12.16 6.78 0.66
CA LEU A 73 -12.68 5.74 -0.22
C LEU A 73 -11.55 5.12 -1.04
N PHE A 74 -11.54 3.78 -1.16
CA PHE A 74 -10.57 3.06 -1.96
C PHE A 74 -11.19 1.89 -2.73
N LEU A 75 -10.61 1.58 -3.89
CA LEU A 75 -10.91 0.36 -4.63
C LEU A 75 -10.00 -0.76 -4.12
N ALA A 76 -10.58 -1.83 -3.59
CA ALA A 76 -9.82 -2.95 -3.08
C ALA A 76 -9.58 -4.00 -4.18
N PRO A 77 -8.35 -4.52 -4.33
CA PRO A 77 -8.09 -5.61 -5.25
C PRO A 77 -8.80 -6.89 -4.77
N THR A 78 -9.20 -7.74 -5.72
CA THR A 78 -9.69 -9.08 -5.41
C THR A 78 -8.55 -9.91 -4.82
N PRO A 79 -8.71 -10.53 -3.64
CA PRO A 79 -7.66 -11.29 -2.98
C PRO A 79 -7.44 -12.62 -3.69
N THR A 80 -6.56 -12.61 -4.69
CA THR A 80 -6.14 -13.81 -5.41
C THR A 80 -4.93 -14.44 -4.73
N LEU A 81 -4.76 -15.76 -4.87
CA LEU A 81 -3.60 -16.46 -4.33
C LEU A 81 -2.28 -15.86 -4.86
N SER A 82 -2.21 -15.52 -6.15
CA SER A 82 -1.04 -14.91 -6.77
C SER A 82 -0.70 -13.54 -6.19
N LEU A 83 -1.69 -12.69 -5.91
CA LEU A 83 -1.46 -11.39 -5.26
C LEU A 83 -0.97 -11.55 -3.82
N LEU A 84 -1.56 -12.48 -3.07
CA LEU A 84 -1.15 -12.76 -1.69
C LEU A 84 0.27 -13.34 -1.63
N GLN A 85 0.61 -14.26 -2.54
CA GLN A 85 1.97 -14.81 -2.66
C GLN A 85 2.99 -13.74 -3.05
N PHE A 86 2.66 -12.90 -4.04
CA PHE A 86 3.50 -11.78 -4.45
C PHE A 86 3.78 -10.85 -3.26
N HIS A 87 2.74 -10.48 -2.52
CA HIS A 87 2.85 -9.62 -1.34
C HIS A 87 3.70 -10.28 -0.24
N SER A 88 3.51 -11.57 0.04
CA SER A 88 4.31 -12.29 1.03
C SER A 88 5.79 -12.32 0.65
N GLN A 89 6.11 -12.64 -0.60
CA GLN A 89 7.50 -12.69 -1.08
C GLN A 89 8.16 -11.31 -1.02
N LEU A 90 7.43 -10.26 -1.40
CA LEU A 90 7.91 -8.89 -1.26
C LEU A 90 8.21 -8.58 0.21
N CYS A 91 7.29 -8.88 1.13
CA CYS A 91 7.50 -8.65 2.57
C CYS A 91 8.72 -9.39 3.11
N ASP A 92 8.99 -10.61 2.64
CA ASP A 92 10.15 -11.38 3.07
C ASP A 92 11.47 -10.76 2.59
N GLU A 93 11.55 -10.32 1.34
CA GLU A 93 12.72 -9.61 0.80
C GLU A 93 12.95 -8.26 1.50
N MET A 94 11.87 -7.54 1.82
CA MET A 94 11.96 -6.22 2.45
C MET A 94 12.47 -6.27 3.90
N LYS A 95 12.38 -7.42 4.59
CA LYS A 95 12.92 -7.59 5.97
C LYS A 95 14.41 -7.28 6.07
N GLU A 96 15.17 -7.59 5.03
CA GLU A 96 16.63 -7.34 4.97
C GLU A 96 16.99 -5.84 4.97
N GLY A 97 16.06 -4.96 4.54
CA GLY A 97 16.28 -3.52 4.47
C GLY A 97 15.56 -2.71 5.56
N ILE A 98 14.92 -3.38 6.50
CA ILE A 98 14.29 -2.75 7.66
C ILE A 98 15.22 -2.94 8.84
N GLU A 99 15.73 -1.83 9.38
CA GLU A 99 16.30 -1.90 10.72
C GLU A 99 15.16 -2.29 11.66
N VAL A 100 15.29 -3.44 12.32
CA VAL A 100 14.48 -3.75 13.50
C VAL A 100 14.94 -2.79 14.59
N GLY A 101 14.50 -1.54 14.46
CA GLY A 101 14.74 -0.51 15.44
C GLY A 101 14.16 -1.01 16.75
N THR A 102 14.96 -0.96 17.80
CA THR A 102 14.64 -1.28 19.20
C THR A 102 13.40 -0.51 19.72
N SER A 103 12.75 0.32 18.91
CA SER A 103 11.47 0.96 19.18
C SER A 103 10.29 -0.01 19.21
N MET A 104 10.35 -1.18 18.57
CA MET A 104 9.29 -2.20 18.72
C MET A 104 9.26 -2.73 20.18
N SER A 105 10.44 -2.91 20.80
CA SER A 105 10.54 -3.22 22.24
C SER A 105 9.90 -2.11 23.07
N ARG A 106 10.21 -0.84 22.78
CA ARG A 106 9.71 0.30 23.56
C ARG A 106 8.19 0.50 23.43
N TYR A 107 7.58 0.11 22.31
CA TYR A 107 6.12 0.10 22.11
C TYR A 107 5.42 -1.09 22.78
N MET A 108 6.09 -2.24 22.89
CA MET A 108 5.59 -3.38 23.66
C MET A 108 5.74 -3.14 25.18
N ASP A 109 6.82 -2.50 25.61
CA ASP A 109 7.07 -2.15 27.01
C ASP A 109 6.01 -1.17 27.53
N SER A 110 5.62 -0.18 26.72
CA SER A 110 4.55 0.78 27.09
C SER A 110 3.14 0.17 27.09
N PHE A 111 2.92 -0.92 26.35
CA PHE A 111 1.66 -1.67 26.37
C PHE A 111 1.57 -2.58 27.61
N VAL A 112 2.69 -3.19 28.02
CA VAL A 112 2.78 -4.06 29.21
C VAL A 112 2.76 -3.25 30.52
N SER A 113 3.30 -2.02 30.55
CA SER A 113 3.29 -1.17 31.75
C SER A 113 1.94 -0.47 32.03
N GLY A 114 0.95 -0.64 31.15
CA GLY A 114 -0.37 0.01 31.24
C GLY A 114 -1.51 -0.87 31.77
N SER A 115 -1.21 -2.02 32.39
CA SER A 115 -2.19 -2.96 32.96
C SER A 115 -2.26 -2.89 34.48
#